data_AF-A0A0C1RIW6-F1
#
_entry.id   AF-A0A0C1RIW6-F1
#
_cell.length_a   1.000
_cell.length_b   1.000
_cell.length_c   1.000
_cell.angle_alpha   90.00
_cell.angle_beta   90.00
_cell.angle_gamma   90.00
#
_symmetry.space_group_name_H-M   'P 1'
#
loop_
_entity.id
_entity.type
_entity.pdbx_description
1 polymer ?
#
loop_
_entity_poly.entity_id
_entity_poly.type
_entity_poly.pdbx_seq_one_letter_code
_entity_poly.pdbx_strand_id
1 'polypeptide(L)'
;MAKPVRALEAAEDGVVAAFELVLTPALFGFFGYLIDRWLDTAPIFLASLAGIVAVYEVWKLWYTYTQKMKSFEDSLPNAKGLNE
;
A
#
# COMPACT_ATOMS: atom_id res chain seq x y z
N MET A 1 -8.65 21.16 20.96
CA MET A 1 -7.96 21.67 19.75
C MET A 1 -7.25 20.58 18.90
N ALA A 2 -7.38 19.28 19.21
CA ALA A 2 -6.61 18.20 18.57
C ALA A 2 -7.16 17.63 17.24
N LYS A 3 -8.41 17.94 16.89
CA LYS A 3 -9.12 17.37 15.73
C LYS A 3 -8.52 17.75 14.35
N PRO A 4 -8.10 19.00 14.08
CA PRO A 4 -7.61 19.37 12.74
C PRO A 4 -6.22 18.79 12.45
N VAL A 5 -5.33 18.70 13.44
CA VAL A 5 -3.96 18.16 13.26
C VAL A 5 -4.00 16.68 12.86
N ARG A 6 -4.83 15.86 13.53
CA ARG A 6 -4.99 14.43 13.19
C ARG A 6 -5.63 14.19 11.82
N ALA A 7 -6.51 15.09 11.38
CA ALA A 7 -7.11 14.98 10.05
C ALA A 7 -6.10 15.27 8.94
N LEU A 8 -5.14 16.17 9.19
CA LEU A 8 -4.06 16.47 8.26
C LEU A 8 -3.07 15.30 8.14
N GLU A 9 -2.68 14.72 9.29
CA GLU A 9 -1.79 13.54 9.36
C GLU A 9 -2.37 12.34 8.61
N ALA A 10 -3.68 12.05 8.79
CA ALA A 10 -4.35 10.98 8.07
C ALA A 10 -4.46 11.24 6.55
N ALA A 11 -4.57 12.51 6.14
CA ALA A 11 -4.58 12.87 4.72
C ALA A 11 -3.19 12.72 4.09
N GLU A 12 -2.13 13.09 4.81
CA GLU A 12 -0.74 12.90 4.39
C GLU A 12 -0.41 11.42 4.18
N ASP A 13 -0.72 10.56 5.16
CA ASP A 13 -0.55 9.11 5.07
C ASP A 13 -1.24 8.51 3.83
N GLY A 14 -2.47 8.95 3.55
CA GLY A 14 -3.24 8.48 2.40
C GLY A 14 -2.63 8.90 1.07
N VAL A 15 -2.13 10.14 0.97
CA VAL A 15 -1.46 10.64 -0.24
C VAL A 15 -0.14 9.91 -0.47
N VAL A 16 0.66 9.70 0.57
CA VAL A 16 1.91 8.94 0.48
C VAL A 16 1.65 7.51 0.01
N ALA A 17 0.66 6.83 0.58
CA ALA A 17 0.29 5.48 0.17
C ALA A 17 -0.18 5.42 -1.30
N ALA A 18 -1.00 6.38 -1.74
CA ALA A 18 -1.45 6.44 -3.12
C ALA A 18 -0.30 6.73 -4.10
N PHE A 19 0.64 7.59 -3.70
CA PHE A 19 1.82 7.89 -4.49
C PHE A 19 2.74 6.67 -4.62
N GLU A 20 3.01 5.96 -3.53
CA GLU A 20 3.83 4.75 -3.54
C GLU A 20 3.21 3.64 -4.39
N LEU A 21 1.89 3.46 -4.30
CA LEU A 21 1.10 2.51 -5.08
C LEU A 21 1.24 2.73 -6.60
N VAL A 22 1.55 3.95 -7.04
CA VAL A 22 1.75 4.27 -8.46
C VAL A 22 3.22 4.35 -8.82
N LEU A 23 4.02 5.06 -8.02
CA LEU A 23 5.42 5.36 -8.34
C LEU A 23 6.26 4.09 -8.38
N THR A 24 6.10 3.20 -7.39
CA THR A 24 6.94 2.01 -7.28
C THR A 24 6.69 1.04 -8.45
N PRO A 25 5.45 0.65 -8.79
CA PRO A 25 5.20 -0.15 -9.99
C PRO A 25 5.63 0.55 -11.29
N ALA A 26 5.43 1.87 -11.40
CA ALA A 26 5.84 2.62 -12.58
C ALA A 26 7.36 2.60 -12.78
N LEU A 27 8.14 2.74 -11.71
CA LEU A 27 9.59 2.68 -11.76
C LEU A 27 10.08 1.29 -12.21
N PHE A 28 9.49 0.22 -11.68
CA PHE A 28 9.82 -1.14 -12.09
C PHE A 28 9.36 -1.44 -13.53
N GLY A 29 8.21 -0.93 -13.95
CA GLY A 29 7.74 -0.99 -15.33
C GLY A 29 8.68 -0.25 -16.29
N PHE A 30 9.20 0.91 -15.90
CA PHE A 30 10.20 1.65 -16.67
C PHE A 30 11.48 0.83 -16.87
N PHE A 31 12.00 0.16 -15.84
CA PHE A 31 13.14 -0.74 -16.02
C PHE A 31 12.80 -1.95 -16.90
N GLY A 32 11.61 -2.53 -16.74
CA GLY A 32 11.13 -3.60 -17.62
C GLY A 32 11.07 -3.17 -19.09
N TYR A 33 10.62 -1.95 -19.36
CA TYR A 33 10.62 -1.36 -20.70
C TYR A 33 12.02 -1.24 -21.30
N LEU A 34 13.01 -0.81 -20.52
CA LEU A 34 14.40 -0.69 -21.00
C LEU A 34 14.97 -2.07 -21.36
N ILE A 35 14.69 -3.10 -20.56
CA ILE A 35 15.08 -4.48 -20.84
C ILE A 35 14.38 -4.99 -22.10
N ASP A 36 13.06 -4.77 -22.20
CA ASP A 36 12.26 -5.17 -23.34
C ASP A 36 12.79 -4.57 -24.66
N ARG A 37 13.21 -3.30 -24.62
CA ARG A 37 13.76 -2.61 -25.80
C ARG A 37 15.18 -3.06 -26.15
N TRP A 38 15.95 -3.53 -25.17
CA TRP A 38 17.30 -4.04 -25.41
C TRP A 38 17.30 -5.47 -25.98
N LEU A 39 16.34 -6.30 -25.54
CA LEU A 39 16.23 -7.72 -25.90
C LEU A 39 15.18 -8.00 -27.00
N ASP A 40 14.46 -6.98 -27.45
CA ASP A 40 13.32 -7.09 -28.38
C ASP A 40 12.21 -8.04 -27.89
N THR A 41 11.98 -8.04 -26.57
CA THR A 41 10.99 -8.90 -25.89
C THR A 41 9.71 -8.14 -25.52
N ALA A 42 9.52 -6.93 -26.04
CA ALA A 42 8.44 -6.05 -25.63
C ALA A 42 7.04 -6.69 -25.84
N PRO A 43 6.12 -6.65 -24.85
CA PRO A 43 6.21 -5.97 -23.54
C PRO A 43 6.31 -6.93 -22.33
N ILE A 44 7.12 -8.00 -22.40
CA ILE A 44 7.13 -9.07 -21.38
C ILE A 44 7.66 -8.58 -20.03
N PHE A 45 8.83 -7.94 -20.00
CA PHE A 45 9.47 -7.52 -18.73
C PHE A 45 8.74 -6.34 -18.10
N LEU A 46 8.26 -5.40 -18.92
CA LEU A 46 7.42 -4.29 -18.46
C LEU A 46 6.19 -4.83 -17.73
N ALA A 47 5.41 -5.71 -18.38
CA ALA A 47 4.18 -6.23 -17.81
C ALA A 47 4.44 -7.06 -16.54
N SER A 48 5.48 -7.89 -16.56
CA SER A 48 5.81 -8.76 -15.43
C SER A 48 6.28 -7.96 -14.21
N LEU A 49 7.25 -7.05 -14.39
CA LEU A 49 7.82 -6.29 -13.28
C LEU A 49 6.80 -5.31 -12.70
N ALA A 50 6.11 -4.53 -13.54
CA ALA A 50 5.08 -3.61 -13.08
C ALA A 50 3.92 -4.36 -12.41
N GLY A 51 3.47 -5.47 -13.00
CA GLY A 51 2.36 -6.27 -12.49
C GLY A 51 2.65 -6.90 -11.13
N ILE A 52 3.82 -7.54 -10.96
CA ILE A 52 4.21 -8.16 -9.69
C ILE A 52 4.28 -7.11 -8.57
N VAL A 53 4.89 -5.96 -8.84
CA VAL A 53 5.04 -4.89 -7.84
C VAL A 53 3.68 -4.26 -7.52
N ALA A 54 2.81 -4.04 -8.52
CA ALA A 54 1.46 -3.54 -8.28
C ALA A 54 0.64 -4.48 -7.40
N VAL A 55 0.68 -5.79 -7.66
CA VAL A 55 0.00 -6.79 -6.83
C VAL A 55 0.55 -6.78 -5.40
N TYR A 56 1.88 -6.68 -5.24
CA TYR A 56 2.52 -6.58 -3.93
C TYR A 56 2.08 -5.33 -3.17
N GLU A 57 2.07 -4.16 -3.80
CA GLU A 57 1.67 -2.90 -3.17
C GLU A 57 0.20 -2.93 -2.70
N VAL A 58 -0.70 -3.48 -3.52
CA VAL A 58 -2.11 -3.67 -3.15
C VAL A 58 -2.24 -4.63 -1.95
N TRP A 59 -1.52 -5.75 -1.98
CA TRP A 59 -1.51 -6.70 -0.87
C TRP A 59 -0.93 -6.09 0.41
N LYS A 60 0.15 -5.31 0.30
CA LYS A 60 0.80 -4.57 1.41
C LYS A 60 -0.20 -3.61 2.05
N LEU A 61 -0.91 -2.81 1.25
CA LEU A 61 -1.92 -1.87 1.73
C LEU A 61 -3.02 -2.58 2.52
N TRP A 62 -3.56 -3.67 1.97
CA TRP A 62 -4.59 -4.47 2.62
C TRP A 62 -4.11 -5.12 3.93
N TYR A 63 -2.90 -5.68 3.92
CA TYR A 63 -2.30 -6.30 5.09
C TYR A 63 -2.06 -5.29 6.21
N THR A 64 -1.47 -4.13 5.89
CA THR A 64 -1.23 -3.06 6.86
C THR A 64 -2.53 -2.52 7.46
N TYR A 65 -3.57 -2.35 6.64
CA TYR A 65 -4.90 -1.97 7.14
C TYR A 65 -5.44 -3.01 8.13
N THR A 66 -5.37 -4.30 7.77
CA THR A 66 -5.86 -5.40 8.62
C THR A 66 -5.12 -5.46 9.95
N GLN A 67 -3.79 -5.27 9.95
CA GLN A 67 -3.00 -5.23 11.18
C GLN A 67 -3.36 -4.02 12.07
N LYS A 68 -3.56 -2.84 11.46
CA LYS A 68 -4.03 -1.65 12.19
C LYS A 68 -5.40 -1.91 12.83
N MET A 69 -6.34 -2.56 12.14
CA MET A 69 -7.66 -2.87 12.71
C MET A 69 -7.58 -3.86 13.87
N LYS A 70 -6.75 -4.90 13.77
CA LYS A 70 -6.54 -5.84 14.88
C LYS A 70 -5.99 -5.15 16.13
N SER A 71 -5.00 -4.25 15.97
CA SER A 71 -4.47 -3.52 17.13
C SER A 71 -5.51 -2.58 17.74
N PHE A 72 -6.40 -1.99 16.94
CA PHE A 72 -7.53 -1.23 17.46
C PHE A 72 -8.50 -2.12 18.23
N GLU A 73 -8.88 -3.28 17.69
CA GLU A 73 -9.75 -4.25 18.37
C GLU A 73 -9.17 -4.70 19.73
N ASP A 74 -7.88 -5.03 19.78
CA ASP A 74 -7.19 -5.42 21.02
C ASP A 74 -7.12 -4.29 22.07
N SER A 75 -7.12 -3.03 21.60
CA SER A 75 -7.09 -1.85 22.47
C SER A 75 -8.46 -1.41 22.98
N LEU A 76 -9.54 -1.95 22.42
CA LEU A 76 -10.89 -1.66 22.89
C LEU A 76 -11.14 -2.34 24.25
N PRO A 77 -11.72 -1.64 25.23
CA PRO A 77 -12.19 -2.30 26.45
C PRO A 77 -13.14 -3.43 26.06
N ASN A 78 -13.02 -4.59 26.71
CA ASN A 78 -13.90 -5.72 26.47
C ASN A 78 -15.37 -5.25 26.58
N ALA A 79 -16.08 -5.18 25.46
CA ALA A 79 -17.49 -4.79 25.42
C ALA A 79 -18.41 -5.84 26.09
N LYS A 80 -17.84 -6.96 26.52
CA LYS A 80 -18.48 -7.93 27.39
C LYS A 80 -18.39 -7.43 28.84
N GLY A 81 -19.46 -6.80 29.30
CA GLY A 81 -19.71 -6.56 30.73
C GLY A 81 -19.92 -7.88 31.49
N LEU A 82 -18.89 -8.74 31.53
CA LEU A 82 -18.82 -9.84 32.48
C LEU A 82 -18.32 -9.24 33.79
N ASN A 83 -19.30 -8.79 34.58
CA ASN A 83 -19.12 -8.61 36.01
C ASN A 83 -18.67 -9.94 36.61
N GLU A 84 -17.71 -9.85 37.54
CA GLU A 84 -17.40 -10.88 38.53
C GLU A 84 -18.65 -11.31 39.31
#